data_AF-A0A379GDK1-F1
#
_entry.id   AF-A0A379GDK1-F1
#
_cell.length_a   1.000
_cell.length_b   1.000
_cell.length_c   1.000
_cell.angle_alpha   90.00
_cell.angle_beta   90.00
_cell.angle_gamma   90.00
#
_symmetry.space_group_name_H-M   'P 1'
#
loop_
_entity.id
_entity.type
_entity.pdbx_description
1 polymer ?
#
loop_
_entity_poly.entity_id
_entity_poly.type
_entity_poly.pdbx_seq_one_letter_code
_entity_poly.pdbx_strand_id
1 'polypeptide(L)'
;MANFHPELYVWLYENWQDKPEQAALLADYLSTAAMTETLDYPACAKYHQRLIGNFATLVCRSRNSSQFENSFFPSAVNSMTALGENMKKWLSLN
;
A
#
# COMPACT_ATOMS: atom_id res chain seq x y z
N MET A 1 -1.27 -4.88 -4.04
CA MET A 1 -1.55 -3.97 -2.91
C MET A 1 -1.42 -4.60 -1.52
N ALA A 2 -1.52 -5.92 -1.35
CA ALA A 2 -1.26 -6.58 -0.05
C ALA A 2 0.17 -6.37 0.49
N ASN A 3 1.14 -6.06 -0.37
CA ASN A 3 2.49 -5.63 0.05
C ASN A 3 2.52 -4.26 0.75
N PHE A 4 1.41 -3.52 0.79
CA PHE A 4 1.30 -2.22 1.45
C PHE A 4 0.26 -2.26 2.57
N HIS A 5 -0.90 -2.90 2.32
CA HIS A 5 -2.04 -2.87 3.24
C HIS A 5 -2.64 -4.26 3.51
N PRO A 6 -1.84 -5.23 4.00
CA PRO A 6 -2.34 -6.60 4.16
C PRO A 6 -3.57 -6.67 5.08
N GLU A 7 -3.55 -5.95 6.20
CA GLU A 7 -4.65 -5.95 7.18
C GLU A 7 -5.95 -5.34 6.63
N LEU A 8 -5.86 -4.34 5.74
CA LEU A 8 -7.04 -3.79 5.08
C LEU A 8 -7.70 -4.81 4.14
N TYR A 9 -6.89 -5.61 3.42
CA TYR A 9 -7.43 -6.70 2.61
C TYR A 9 -8.07 -7.80 3.45
N VAL A 10 -7.45 -8.16 4.58
CA VAL A 10 -8.03 -9.13 5.53
C VAL A 10 -9.36 -8.61 6.07
N TRP A 11 -9.39 -7.38 6.57
CA TRP A 11 -10.62 -6.77 7.07
C TRP A 11 -11.72 -6.76 6.02
N LEU A 12 -11.40 -6.36 4.78
CA LEU A 12 -12.37 -6.34 3.69
C LEU A 12 -12.94 -7.73 3.42
N TYR A 13 -12.07 -8.73 3.31
CA TYR A 13 -12.47 -10.12 3.07
C TYR A 13 -13.39 -10.67 4.18
N GLU A 14 -13.09 -10.35 5.44
CA GLU A 14 -13.83 -10.87 6.59
C GLU A 14 -15.14 -10.12 6.86
N ASN A 15 -15.24 -8.84 6.48
CA ASN A 15 -16.34 -7.97 6.95
C ASN A 15 -17.27 -7.49 5.83
N TRP A 16 -16.98 -7.72 4.54
CA TRP A 16 -17.73 -7.06 3.46
C TRP A 16 -19.23 -7.37 3.43
N GLN A 17 -19.64 -8.57 3.87
CA GLN A 17 -21.06 -8.96 3.90
C GLN A 17 -21.82 -8.27 5.03
N ASP A 18 -21.22 -8.23 6.23
CA ASP A 18 -21.85 -7.69 7.43
C ASP A 18 -21.75 -6.16 7.51
N LYS A 19 -20.76 -5.57 6.83
CA LYS A 19 -20.44 -4.14 6.86
C LYS A 19 -20.31 -3.55 5.44
N PRO A 20 -21.37 -3.62 4.60
CA PRO A 20 -21.28 -3.30 3.18
C PRO A 20 -20.91 -1.83 2.90
N GLU A 21 -21.39 -0.87 3.71
CA GLU A 21 -21.06 0.55 3.54
C GLU A 21 -19.58 0.83 3.81
N GLN A 22 -19.02 0.23 4.87
CA GLN A 22 -17.62 0.40 5.22
C GLN A 22 -16.71 -0.33 4.23
N ALA A 23 -17.14 -1.50 3.76
CA ALA A 23 -16.46 -2.25 2.73
C ALA A 23 -16.39 -1.51 1.40
N ALA A 24 -17.48 -0.83 0.99
CA ALA A 24 -17.48 0.00 -0.21
C ALA A 24 -16.45 1.14 -0.13
N LEU A 25 -16.45 1.90 0.98
CA LEU A 25 -15.48 2.98 1.19
C LEU A 25 -14.03 2.47 1.24
N LEU A 26 -13.80 1.32 1.88
CA LEU A 26 -12.48 0.71 1.89
C LEU A 26 -12.05 0.23 0.50
N ALA A 27 -12.95 -0.36 -0.27
CA ALA A 27 -12.70 -0.80 -1.63
C ALA A 27 -12.36 0.37 -2.56
N ASP A 28 -13.04 1.52 -2.40
CA ASP A 28 -12.75 2.75 -3.16
C ASP A 28 -11.32 3.25 -2.87
N TYR A 29 -10.94 3.29 -1.59
CA TYR A 29 -9.56 3.63 -1.19
C TYR A 29 -8.55 2.63 -1.78
N LEU A 30 -8.76 1.33 -1.60
CA LEU A 30 -7.83 0.29 -2.08
C LEU A 30 -7.67 0.31 -3.60
N SER A 31 -8.77 0.55 -4.34
CA SER A 31 -8.76 0.64 -5.80
C SER A 31 -7.97 1.87 -6.27
N THR A 32 -8.15 3.01 -5.58
CA THR A 32 -7.39 4.24 -5.87
C THR A 32 -5.91 4.06 -5.51
N ALA A 33 -5.62 3.47 -4.34
CA ALA A 33 -4.27 3.20 -3.86
C ALA A 33 -3.49 2.23 -4.78
N ALA A 34 -4.19 1.31 -5.45
CA ALA A 34 -3.61 0.37 -6.40
C ALA A 34 -2.86 1.06 -7.55
N MET A 35 -3.22 2.30 -7.90
CA MET A 35 -2.46 3.08 -8.89
C MET A 35 -0.99 3.28 -8.49
N THR A 36 -0.64 3.16 -7.20
CA THR A 36 0.75 3.21 -6.72
C THR A 36 1.63 2.11 -7.32
N GLU A 37 1.05 0.97 -7.75
CA GLU A 37 1.80 -0.07 -8.47
C GLU A 37 2.32 0.40 -9.85
N THR A 38 1.74 1.46 -10.42
CA THR A 38 2.27 2.07 -11.65
C THR A 38 3.57 2.85 -11.40
N LEU A 39 3.85 3.22 -10.14
CA LEU A 39 5.04 3.96 -9.72
C LEU A 39 6.23 3.01 -9.55
N ASP A 40 6.63 2.34 -10.63
CA ASP A 40 7.84 1.50 -10.65
C ASP A 40 7.73 0.20 -9.83
N TYR A 41 6.65 -0.56 -9.95
CA TYR A 41 6.62 -1.89 -9.33
C TYR A 41 7.70 -2.82 -9.94
N PRO A 42 8.43 -3.62 -9.13
CA PRO A 42 8.26 -3.85 -7.69
C PRO A 42 9.09 -2.93 -6.77
N ALA A 43 9.78 -1.92 -7.29
CA ALA A 43 10.61 -1.03 -6.47
C ALA A 43 9.79 -0.26 -5.42
N CYS A 44 8.59 0.24 -5.78
CA CYS A 44 7.71 0.92 -4.81
C CYS A 44 7.29 0.04 -3.63
N ALA A 45 6.96 -1.23 -3.90
CA ALA A 45 6.60 -2.19 -2.86
C ALA A 45 7.81 -2.53 -1.99
N LYS A 46 8.98 -2.76 -2.59
CA LYS A 46 10.21 -2.98 -1.83
C LYS A 46 10.59 -1.76 -0.98
N TYR A 47 10.30 -0.56 -1.46
CA TYR A 47 10.53 0.68 -0.72
C TYR A 47 9.69 0.73 0.55
N HIS A 48 8.39 0.50 0.43
CA HIS A 48 7.53 0.38 1.61
C HIS A 48 7.99 -0.74 2.55
N GLN A 49 8.29 -1.93 2.01
CA GLN A 49 8.75 -3.08 2.79
C GLN A 49 10.10 -2.82 3.52
N ARG A 50 11.00 -2.04 2.93
CA ARG A 50 12.24 -1.61 3.58
C ARG A 50 11.97 -0.62 4.72
N LEU A 51 11.03 0.32 4.55
CA LEU A 51 10.67 1.27 5.62
C LEU A 51 10.14 0.58 6.87
N ILE A 52 9.38 -0.52 6.71
CA ILE A 52 8.87 -1.33 7.82
C ILE A 52 9.84 -2.42 8.29
N GLY A 53 11.07 -2.45 7.77
CA GLY A 53 12.14 -3.33 8.23
C GLY A 53 12.16 -4.74 7.65
N ASN A 54 11.28 -5.06 6.70
CA ASN A 54 11.21 -6.41 6.12
C ASN A 54 12.32 -6.67 5.08
N PHE A 55 12.75 -5.63 4.35
CA PHE A 55 13.82 -5.73 3.35
C PHE A 55 14.99 -4.81 3.65
N ALA A 56 16.17 -5.18 3.15
CA ALA A 56 17.38 -4.36 3.23
C ALA A 56 17.60 -3.46 2.00
N THR A 57 17.05 -3.82 0.83
CA THR A 57 17.31 -3.10 -0.43
C THR A 57 16.08 -3.01 -1.33
N LEU A 58 16.12 -2.05 -2.24
CA LEU A 58 15.11 -1.84 -3.28
C LEU A 58 15.48 -2.51 -4.61
N VAL A 59 16.63 -3.18 -4.67
CA VAL A 59 17.21 -3.69 -5.91
C VAL A 59 16.26 -4.68 -6.56
N CYS A 60 15.89 -4.40 -7.81
CA CYS A 60 15.02 -5.25 -8.61
C CYS A 60 15.84 -5.99 -9.66
N ARG A 61 15.60 -7.29 -9.82
CA ARG A 61 16.22 -8.09 -10.91
C ARG A 61 15.54 -7.84 -12.25
N SER A 62 14.25 -7.54 -12.23
CA SER A 62 13.41 -7.39 -13.43
C SER A 62 13.47 -6.00 -14.07
N ARG A 63 14.00 -4.98 -13.39
CA ARG A 63 14.10 -3.60 -13.88
C ARG A 63 15.12 -2.79 -13.08
N ASN A 64 15.61 -1.71 -13.67
CA ASN A 64 16.49 -0.79 -12.97
C ASN A 64 15.70 0.06 -11.95
N SER A 65 16.03 -0.10 -10.67
CA SER A 65 15.42 0.63 -9.56
C SER A 65 16.26 1.81 -9.04
N SER A 66 17.41 2.12 -9.67
CA SER A 66 18.38 3.09 -9.15
C SER A 66 17.85 4.52 -9.06
N GLN A 67 16.90 4.88 -9.92
CA GLN A 67 16.31 6.22 -9.97
C GLN A 67 15.06 6.37 -9.11
N PHE A 68 14.56 5.30 -8.50
CA PHE A 68 13.30 5.31 -7.75
C PHE A 68 13.32 6.38 -6.65
N GLU A 69 14.36 6.38 -5.82
CA GLU A 69 14.47 7.28 -4.66
C GLU A 69 14.67 8.75 -5.05
N ASN A 70 15.17 9.01 -6.26
CA ASN A 70 15.43 10.35 -6.78
C ASN A 70 14.23 10.94 -7.55
N SER A 71 13.07 10.28 -7.49
CA SER A 71 11.83 10.70 -8.16
C SER A 71 10.77 11.19 -7.16
N PHE A 72 9.56 11.51 -7.63
CA PHE A 72 8.44 11.80 -6.74
C PHE A 72 7.77 10.54 -6.15
N PHE A 73 8.11 9.34 -6.65
CA PHE A 73 7.44 8.09 -6.28
C PHE A 73 7.51 7.77 -4.78
N PRO A 74 8.63 7.95 -4.06
CA PRO A 74 8.68 7.72 -2.62
C PRO A 74 7.66 8.57 -1.85
N SER A 75 7.49 9.84 -2.24
CA SER A 75 6.51 10.74 -1.62
C SER A 75 5.09 10.25 -1.83
N ALA A 76 4.75 9.85 -3.06
CA ALA A 76 3.43 9.29 -3.36
C ALA A 76 3.15 7.98 -2.59
N VAL A 77 4.14 7.08 -2.50
CA VAL A 77 4.03 5.84 -1.69
C VAL A 77 3.82 6.17 -0.20
N ASN A 78 4.56 7.13 0.34
CA ASN A 78 4.42 7.57 1.74
C ASN A 78 3.03 8.15 2.01
N SER A 79 2.53 9.05 1.15
CA SER A 79 1.18 9.63 1.28
C SER A 79 0.09 8.57 1.17
N MET A 80 0.21 7.65 0.20
CA MET A 80 -0.73 6.54 0.04
C MET A 80 -0.73 5.65 1.29
N THR A 81 0.46 5.32 1.82
CA THR A 81 0.58 4.52 3.06
C THR A 81 -0.07 5.22 4.25
N ALA A 82 0.17 6.52 4.42
CA ALA A 82 -0.40 7.31 5.51
C ALA A 82 -1.94 7.39 5.45
N LEU A 83 -2.52 7.49 4.26
CA LEU A 83 -3.97 7.39 4.08
C LEU A 83 -4.49 6.01 4.48
N GLY A 84 -3.73 4.94 4.20
CA GLY A 84 -4.07 3.58 4.62
C GLY A 84 -4.06 3.41 6.14
N GLU A 85 -3.11 4.04 6.83
CA GLU A 85 -3.09 4.07 8.30
C GLU A 85 -4.31 4.82 8.88
N ASN A 86 -4.79 5.86 8.21
CA ASN A 86 -6.04 6.51 8.60
C ASN A 86 -7.25 5.59 8.38
N MET A 87 -7.28 4.82 7.29
CA MET A 87 -8.31 3.81 7.06
C MET A 87 -8.28 2.74 8.15
N LYS A 88 -7.10 2.26 8.55
CA LYS A 88 -6.95 1.31 9.67
C LYS A 88 -7.57 1.85 10.96
N LYS A 89 -7.21 3.09 11.34
CA LYS A 89 -7.74 3.75 12.54
C LYS A 89 -9.25 3.90 12.48
N TRP A 90 -9.79 4.33 11.33
CA TRP A 90 -11.22 4.47 11.14
C TRP A 90 -11.97 3.13 11.28
N LEU A 91 -11.37 2.04 10.81
CA LEU A 91 -11.88 0.67 10.97
C LEU A 91 -11.61 0.06 12.35
N SER A 92 -10.95 0.79 13.26
CA SER A 92 -10.52 0.30 14.57
C SER A 92 -9.59 -0.92 14.51
N LEU A 93 -8.75 -0.98 13.47
CA LEU A 93 -7.65 -1.95 13.37
C LEU A 93 -6.44 -1.46 14.18
N ASN A 94 -5.79 -2.38 14.90
CA ASN A 94 -4.60 -2.09 15.73
C ASN A 94 -3.35 -1.78 14.90
#